data_AF-A0A7W0ZW58-F1
#
_entry.id   AF-A0A7W0ZW58-F1
#
_cell.length_a   1.000
_cell.length_b   1.000
_cell.length_c   1.000
_cell.angle_alpha   90.00
_cell.angle_beta   90.00
_cell.angle_gamma   90.00
#
_symmetry.space_group_name_H-M   'P 1'
#
loop_
_entity.id
_entity.type
_entity.pdbx_description
1 polymer ?
#
loop_
_entity_poly.entity_id
_entity_poly.type
_entity_poly.pdbx_seq_one_letter_code
_entity_poly.pdbx_strand_id
1 'polypeptide(L)'
;DSSPSVDAAEIARLKSEVQQRKTEMTRAMAAARDAATKLADQAKGAAARGAADEAAQLDRRADSERAKMHQLLGELATLEQELAELERVARTIQDMPRATSSSSRSDGPTERPRPRPPTPSIDDALNEMKRRAGGAGPSAAPKQGASKSGSQSTRRPPPTTVEDELAALKKKMAGAPPKKKP
;
A
#
# COMPACT_ATOMS: atom_id res chain seq x y z
N ASP A 1 -8.67 -34.95 -7.63
CA ASP A 1 -9.22 -33.62 -7.32
C ASP A 1 -9.20 -33.41 -5.82
N SER A 2 -8.22 -32.65 -5.33
CA SER A 2 -8.14 -32.24 -3.92
C SER A 2 -8.59 -30.79 -3.88
N SER A 3 -9.90 -30.55 -3.81
CA SER A 3 -10.40 -29.24 -3.41
C SER A 3 -9.75 -28.90 -2.07
N PRO A 4 -9.10 -27.73 -1.89
CA PRO A 4 -8.60 -27.35 -0.58
C PRO A 4 -9.82 -27.12 0.31
N SER A 5 -10.24 -28.16 1.04
CA SER A 5 -11.21 -28.01 2.11
C SER A 5 -10.54 -27.13 3.14
N VAL A 6 -11.00 -25.89 3.26
CA VAL A 6 -10.48 -24.94 4.23
C VAL A 6 -10.66 -25.54 5.62
N ASP A 7 -9.55 -25.91 6.25
CA ASP A 7 -9.56 -26.58 7.55
C ASP A 7 -9.71 -25.54 8.67
N ALA A 8 -10.65 -25.78 9.58
CA ALA A 8 -10.88 -24.94 10.75
C ALA A 8 -9.64 -24.85 11.64
N ALA A 9 -8.84 -25.93 11.73
CA ALA A 9 -7.58 -25.93 12.48
C ALA A 9 -6.54 -25.00 11.85
N GLU A 10 -6.45 -25.00 10.52
CA GLU A 10 -5.54 -24.12 9.78
C GLU A 10 -5.93 -22.64 9.94
N ILE A 11 -7.24 -22.31 9.91
CA ILE A 11 -7.69 -20.94 10.18
C ILE A 11 -7.34 -20.51 11.59
N ALA A 12 -7.54 -21.36 12.60
CA ALA A 12 -7.19 -21.04 13.97
C ALA A 12 -5.68 -20.77 14.11
N ARG A 13 -4.86 -21.57 13.43
CA ARG A 13 -3.40 -21.37 13.37
C ARG A 13 -3.06 -20.03 12.72
N LEU A 14 -3.60 -19.73 11.54
CA LEU A 14 -3.36 -18.46 10.83
C LEU A 14 -3.80 -17.25 11.67
N LYS A 15 -4.93 -17.33 12.37
CA LYS A 15 -5.37 -16.28 13.29
C LYS A 15 -4.35 -16.02 14.41
N SER A 16 -3.81 -17.08 15.00
CA SER A 16 -2.80 -16.94 16.06
C SER A 16 -1.50 -16.32 15.55
N GLU A 17 -1.07 -16.68 14.33
CA GLU A 17 0.11 -16.13 13.68
C GLU A 17 -0.04 -14.64 13.36
N VAL A 18 -1.19 -14.24 12.78
CA VAL A 18 -1.52 -12.83 12.51
C VAL A 18 -1.56 -12.02 13.80
N GLN A 19 -2.16 -12.57 14.87
CA GLN A 19 -2.17 -11.91 16.18
C GLN A 19 -0.76 -11.74 16.76
N GLN A 20 0.09 -12.77 16.69
CA GLN A 20 1.47 -12.68 17.14
C GLN A 20 2.21 -11.57 16.36
N ARG A 21 2.12 -11.59 15.03
CA ARG A 21 2.74 -10.57 14.17
C ARG A 21 2.23 -9.16 14.50
N LYS A 22 0.94 -9.01 14.80
CA LYS A 22 0.36 -7.72 15.23
C LYS A 22 0.99 -7.22 16.53
N THR A 23 1.19 -8.09 17.52
CA THR A 23 1.86 -7.71 18.78
C THR A 23 3.31 -7.30 18.57
N GLU A 24 4.05 -8.03 17.72
CA GLU A 24 5.44 -7.73 17.36
C GLU A 24 5.55 -6.39 16.63
N MET A 25 4.69 -6.15 15.63
CA MET A 25 4.60 -4.89 14.90
C MET A 25 4.26 -3.71 15.83
N THR A 26 3.34 -3.92 16.77
CA THR A 26 2.97 -2.89 17.76
C THR A 26 4.16 -2.53 18.65
N ARG A 27 4.94 -3.53 19.09
CA ARG A 27 6.17 -3.33 19.86
C ARG A 27 7.22 -2.59 19.02
N ALA A 28 7.41 -2.97 17.75
CA ALA A 28 8.34 -2.31 16.84
C ALA A 28 7.97 -0.84 16.59
N MET A 29 6.67 -0.54 16.47
CA MET A 29 6.15 0.81 16.30
C MET A 29 6.42 1.67 17.54
N ALA A 30 6.18 1.14 18.74
CA ALA A 30 6.50 1.83 19.99
C ALA A 30 8.00 2.14 20.07
N ALA A 31 8.86 1.16 19.74
CA ALA A 31 10.30 1.35 19.72
C ALA A 31 10.75 2.42 18.71
N ALA A 32 10.16 2.45 17.51
CA ALA A 32 10.45 3.48 16.50
C ALA A 32 10.04 4.89 16.98
N ARG A 33 8.88 5.01 17.65
CA ARG A 33 8.43 6.27 18.24
C ARG A 33 9.38 6.76 19.34
N ASP A 34 9.80 5.88 20.22
CA ASP A 34 10.73 6.21 21.32
C ASP A 34 12.10 6.62 20.77
N ALA A 35 12.59 5.90 19.75
CA ALA A 35 13.82 6.23 19.04
C ALA A 35 13.74 7.60 18.35
N ALA A 36 12.65 7.88 17.63
CA ALA A 36 12.42 9.18 16.99
C ALA A 36 12.43 10.33 18.01
N THR A 37 11.76 10.13 19.16
CA THR A 37 11.69 11.12 20.24
C THR A 37 13.08 11.39 20.82
N LYS A 38 13.82 10.32 21.12
CA LYS A 38 15.20 10.42 21.65
C LYS A 38 16.13 11.14 20.67
N LEU A 39 16.07 10.81 19.38
CA LEU A 39 16.88 11.44 18.34
C LEU A 39 16.55 12.93 18.19
N ALA A 40 15.27 13.29 18.22
CA ALA A 40 14.84 14.68 18.16
C ALA A 40 15.33 15.50 19.38
N ASP A 41 15.33 14.91 20.58
CA ASP A 41 15.86 15.59 21.77
C ASP A 41 17.39 15.73 21.73
N GLN A 42 18.09 14.72 21.19
CA GLN A 42 19.53 14.82 20.93
C GLN A 42 19.83 15.89 19.88
N ALA A 43 19.02 16.01 18.83
CA ALA A 43 19.18 17.04 17.80
C ALA A 43 19.04 18.46 18.39
N LYS A 44 18.04 18.67 19.24
CA LYS A 44 17.87 19.94 19.99
C LYS A 44 19.10 20.24 20.86
N GLY A 45 19.63 19.23 21.56
CA GLY A 45 20.85 19.37 22.37
C GLY A 45 22.10 19.73 21.54
N ALA A 46 22.27 19.11 20.37
CA ALA A 46 23.35 19.42 19.44
C ALA A 46 23.21 20.85 18.88
N ALA A 47 21.99 21.26 18.50
CA ALA A 47 21.70 22.61 18.02
C ALA A 47 22.01 23.68 19.08
N ALA A 48 21.65 23.44 20.35
CA ALA A 48 21.93 24.34 21.46
C ALA A 48 23.44 24.54 21.71
N ARG A 49 24.28 23.57 21.34
CA ARG A 49 25.75 23.66 21.43
C ARG A 49 26.41 24.23 20.17
N GLY A 50 25.62 24.65 19.17
CA GLY A 50 26.12 25.15 17.90
C GLY A 50 26.61 24.06 16.92
N ALA A 51 26.36 22.78 17.22
CA ALA A 51 26.72 21.67 16.35
C ALA A 51 25.64 21.44 15.28
N ALA A 52 25.52 22.38 14.34
CA ALA A 52 24.42 22.40 13.34
C ALA A 52 24.38 21.15 12.46
N ASP A 53 25.55 20.66 12.00
CA ASP A 53 25.62 19.47 11.15
C ASP A 53 25.21 18.19 11.89
N GLU A 54 25.58 18.08 13.18
CA GLU A 54 25.18 16.96 14.05
C GLU A 54 23.66 16.98 14.28
N ALA A 55 23.11 18.15 14.60
CA ALA A 55 21.67 18.34 14.76
C ALA A 55 20.89 17.93 13.50
N ALA A 56 21.32 18.39 12.33
CA ALA A 56 20.69 18.05 11.05
C ALA A 56 20.79 16.55 10.69
N GLN A 57 21.85 15.85 11.14
CA GLN A 57 21.94 14.39 10.98
C GLN A 57 20.99 13.66 11.92
N LEU A 58 20.90 14.09 13.18
CA LEU A 58 20.00 13.50 14.16
C LEU A 58 18.53 13.70 13.79
N ASP A 59 18.17 14.88 13.29
CA ASP A 59 16.81 15.17 12.79
C ASP A 59 16.43 14.27 11.62
N ARG A 60 17.32 14.10 10.63
CA ARG A 60 17.08 13.16 9.51
C ARG A 60 16.87 11.73 9.98
N ARG A 61 17.59 11.29 11.03
CA ARG A 61 17.38 9.97 11.63
C ARG A 61 16.04 9.91 12.37
N ALA A 62 15.66 10.95 13.10
CA ALA A 62 14.35 11.02 13.73
C ALA A 62 13.20 10.93 12.69
N ASP A 63 13.36 11.60 11.54
CA ASP A 63 12.44 11.51 10.41
C ASP A 63 12.36 10.11 9.83
N SER A 64 13.50 9.42 9.70
CA SER A 64 13.51 8.04 9.22
C SER A 64 12.76 7.08 10.15
N GLU A 65 12.88 7.26 11.47
CA GLU A 65 12.12 6.47 12.44
C GLU A 65 10.62 6.81 12.43
N ARG A 66 10.26 8.08 12.21
CA ARG A 66 8.86 8.47 11.98
C ARG A 66 8.29 7.85 10.71
N ALA A 67 9.04 7.85 9.62
CA ALA A 67 8.64 7.20 8.36
C ALA A 67 8.42 5.69 8.57
N LYS A 68 9.34 5.03 9.28
CA LYS A 68 9.21 3.62 9.67
C LYS A 68 7.96 3.38 10.52
N MET A 69 7.67 4.25 11.48
CA MET A 69 6.44 4.17 12.29
C MET A 69 5.18 4.24 11.39
N HIS A 70 5.15 5.14 10.41
CA HIS A 70 4.03 5.24 9.45
C HIS A 70 3.89 3.99 8.57
N GLN A 71 5.00 3.40 8.13
CA GLN A 71 4.98 2.13 7.41
C GLN A 71 4.36 1.02 8.28
N LEU A 72 4.81 0.89 9.54
CA LEU A 72 4.29 -0.11 10.48
C LEU A 72 2.80 0.07 10.75
N LEU A 73 2.29 1.31 10.78
CA LEU A 73 0.85 1.57 10.88
C LEU A 73 0.07 1.03 9.66
N GLY A 74 0.61 1.18 8.45
CA GLY A 74 0.02 0.62 7.25
C GLY A 74 0.01 -0.92 7.25
N GLU A 75 1.11 -1.53 7.70
CA GLU A 75 1.21 -2.99 7.85
C GLU A 75 0.22 -3.49 8.92
N LEU A 76 0.08 -2.81 10.06
CA LEU A 76 -0.90 -3.13 11.09
C LEU A 76 -2.34 -3.08 10.57
N ALA A 77 -2.69 -2.04 9.79
CA ALA A 77 -4.02 -1.95 9.18
C ALA A 77 -4.30 -3.11 8.21
N THR A 78 -3.27 -3.58 7.50
CA THR A 78 -3.38 -4.74 6.61
C THR A 78 -3.62 -6.03 7.42
N LEU A 79 -2.87 -6.26 8.50
CA LEU A 79 -3.07 -7.41 9.39
C LEU A 79 -4.47 -7.41 10.06
N GLU A 80 -5.01 -6.23 10.37
CA GLU A 80 -6.38 -6.11 10.89
C GLU A 80 -7.45 -6.53 9.87
N GLN A 81 -7.24 -6.21 8.59
CA GLN A 81 -8.11 -6.67 7.50
C GLN A 81 -7.99 -8.19 7.30
N GLU A 82 -6.78 -8.74 7.30
CA GLU A 82 -6.55 -10.19 7.21
C GLU A 82 -7.24 -10.94 8.37
N LEU A 83 -7.16 -10.43 9.59
CA LEU A 83 -7.82 -11.03 10.74
C LEU A 83 -9.35 -11.01 10.58
N ALA A 84 -9.92 -9.89 10.14
CA ALA A 84 -11.36 -9.78 9.88
C ALA A 84 -11.82 -10.73 8.76
N GLU A 85 -10.99 -10.95 7.74
CA GLU A 85 -11.26 -11.92 6.68
C GLU A 85 -11.21 -13.36 7.19
N LEU A 86 -10.18 -13.74 7.95
CA LEU A 86 -10.09 -15.05 8.59
C LEU A 86 -11.28 -15.32 9.52
N GLU A 87 -11.77 -14.29 10.21
CA GLU A 87 -12.98 -14.39 11.04
C GLU A 87 -14.25 -14.59 10.23
N ARG A 88 -14.37 -13.93 9.07
CA ARG A 88 -15.48 -14.15 8.16
C ARG A 88 -15.48 -15.59 7.63
N VAL A 89 -14.31 -16.07 7.19
CA VAL A 89 -14.16 -17.45 6.67
C VAL A 89 -14.45 -18.48 7.76
N ALA A 90 -13.95 -18.26 8.99
CA ALA A 90 -14.23 -19.13 10.12
C ALA A 90 -15.74 -19.27 10.39
N ARG A 91 -16.49 -18.16 10.34
CA ARG A 91 -17.95 -18.18 10.49
C ARG A 91 -18.63 -18.93 9.36
N THR A 92 -18.22 -18.71 8.11
CA THR A 92 -18.78 -19.43 6.95
C THR A 92 -18.60 -20.95 7.07
N ILE A 93 -17.49 -21.43 7.63
CA ILE A 93 -17.26 -22.86 7.87
C ILE A 93 -18.12 -23.39 9.03
N GLN A 94 -18.31 -22.60 10.09
CA GLN A 94 -19.19 -22.96 11.20
C GLN A 94 -20.67 -23.01 10.80
N ASP A 95 -21.10 -22.09 9.93
CA ASP A 95 -22.48 -21.98 9.44
C ASP A 95 -22.78 -22.98 8.29
N MET A 96 -21.76 -23.63 7.72
CA MET A 96 -21.96 -24.68 6.74
C MET A 96 -22.60 -25.90 7.43
N PRO A 97 -23.79 -26.36 6.99
CA PRO A 97 -24.38 -27.57 7.53
C PRO A 97 -23.40 -28.71 7.26
N ARG A 98 -22.89 -29.32 8.35
CA ARG A 98 -22.07 -30.53 8.29
C ARG A 98 -22.90 -31.58 7.57
N ALA A 99 -22.63 -31.77 6.27
CA ALA A 99 -23.36 -32.72 5.45
C ALA A 99 -23.35 -34.04 6.20
N THR A 100 -24.53 -34.44 6.67
CA THR A 100 -24.73 -35.73 7.29
C THR A 100 -24.24 -36.75 6.27
N SER A 101 -23.30 -37.57 6.70
CA SER A 101 -22.84 -38.74 5.97
C SER A 101 -24.06 -39.50 5.45
N SER A 102 -24.35 -39.37 4.15
CA SER A 102 -25.42 -40.13 3.53
C SER A 102 -24.97 -41.57 3.47
N SER A 103 -25.60 -42.44 4.25
CA SER A 103 -25.61 -43.86 3.94
C SER A 103 -26.20 -44.05 2.55
N SER A 104 -25.37 -44.63 1.70
CA SER A 104 -25.60 -45.33 0.44
C SER A 104 -27.06 -45.64 0.07
N ARG A 105 -27.47 -45.29 -1.16
CA ARG A 105 -28.01 -46.26 -2.15
C ARG A 105 -28.32 -45.60 -3.51
N SER A 106 -27.55 -46.06 -4.50
CA SER A 106 -27.90 -46.49 -5.87
C SER A 106 -28.67 -45.61 -6.87
N ASP A 107 -28.09 -45.62 -8.09
CA ASP A 107 -28.70 -45.59 -9.44
C ASP A 107 -29.02 -44.24 -10.14
N GLY A 108 -28.45 -44.08 -11.35
CA GLY A 108 -28.94 -43.18 -12.41
C GLY A 108 -27.86 -42.32 -13.10
N PRO A 109 -28.01 -41.97 -14.39
CA PRO A 109 -27.04 -42.33 -15.42
C PRO A 109 -26.03 -41.24 -15.83
N THR A 110 -24.99 -41.71 -16.52
CA THR A 110 -23.80 -41.02 -17.02
C THR A 110 -24.10 -39.90 -18.02
N GLU A 111 -24.07 -38.64 -17.57
CA GLU A 111 -23.88 -37.48 -18.46
C GLU A 111 -22.39 -37.18 -18.62
N ARG A 112 -21.94 -37.16 -19.89
CA ARG A 112 -20.55 -36.88 -20.25
C ARG A 112 -20.19 -35.43 -19.88
N PRO A 113 -19.04 -35.18 -19.22
CA PRO A 113 -18.62 -33.83 -18.91
C PRO A 113 -18.23 -33.10 -20.20
N ARG A 114 -18.83 -31.92 -20.42
CA ARG A 114 -18.39 -31.00 -21.48
C ARG A 114 -16.95 -30.53 -21.18
N PRO A 115 -16.07 -30.43 -22.18
CA PRO A 115 -14.72 -29.93 -21.97
C PRO A 115 -14.77 -28.46 -21.52
N ARG A 116 -14.19 -28.18 -20.34
CA ARG A 116 -13.95 -26.81 -19.88
C ARG A 116 -12.98 -26.10 -20.84
N PRO A 117 -13.20 -24.82 -21.16
CA PRO A 117 -12.19 -24.06 -21.89
C PRO A 117 -10.89 -23.99 -21.07
N PRO A 118 -9.71 -24.05 -21.71
CA PRO A 118 -8.45 -23.97 -21.01
C PRO A 118 -8.33 -22.62 -20.31
N THR A 119 -8.06 -22.66 -19.01
CA THR A 119 -7.65 -21.48 -18.26
C THR A 119 -6.30 -21.01 -18.82
N PRO A 120 -6.13 -19.70 -19.11
CA PRO A 120 -4.86 -19.19 -19.62
C PRO A 120 -3.74 -19.54 -18.64
N SER A 121 -2.62 -20.02 -19.18
CA SER A 121 -1.44 -20.36 -18.37
C SER A 121 -0.91 -19.09 -17.71
N ILE A 122 -0.25 -19.25 -16.57
CA ILE A 122 0.42 -18.13 -15.85
C ILE A 122 1.39 -17.39 -16.80
N ASP A 123 2.01 -18.13 -17.73
CA ASP A 123 2.89 -17.56 -18.76
C ASP A 123 2.15 -16.66 -19.77
N ASP A 124 0.90 -16.97 -20.10
CA ASP A 124 0.07 -16.14 -20.99
C ASP A 124 -0.32 -14.83 -20.29
N ALA A 125 -0.65 -14.90 -18.99
CA ALA A 125 -0.94 -13.73 -18.18
C ALA A 125 0.29 -12.80 -18.03
N LEU A 126 1.50 -13.37 -17.89
CA LEU A 126 2.75 -12.62 -17.85
C LEU A 126 3.08 -11.93 -19.18
N ASN A 127 2.86 -12.62 -20.31
CA ASN A 127 3.06 -12.03 -21.63
C ASN A 127 2.07 -10.90 -21.94
N GLU A 128 0.81 -11.04 -21.50
CA GLU A 128 -0.18 -9.99 -21.65
C GLU A 128 0.12 -8.77 -20.78
N MET A 129 0.62 -8.99 -19.56
CA MET A 129 1.08 -7.92 -18.68
C MET A 129 2.30 -7.19 -19.27
N LYS A 130 3.24 -7.92 -19.89
CA LYS A 130 4.39 -7.34 -20.58
C LYS A 130 4.00 -6.53 -21.83
N ARG A 131 2.95 -6.94 -22.56
CA ARG A 131 2.39 -6.14 -23.66
C ARG A 131 1.68 -4.89 -23.15
N ARG A 132 0.89 -5.00 -22.09
CA ARG A 132 0.18 -3.85 -21.47
C ARG A 132 1.12 -2.85 -20.81
N ALA A 133 2.23 -3.31 -20.25
CA ALA A 133 3.23 -2.47 -19.58
C ALA A 133 4.22 -1.79 -20.55
N GLY A 134 3.96 -1.81 -21.86
CA GLY A 134 4.75 -1.05 -22.85
C GLY A 134 5.94 -1.81 -23.44
N GLY A 135 5.82 -3.12 -23.63
CA GLY A 135 6.75 -3.93 -24.43
C GLY A 135 6.68 -3.59 -25.92
N ALA A 136 7.04 -2.36 -26.29
CA ALA A 136 7.47 -2.05 -27.64
C ALA A 136 8.79 -2.81 -27.87
N GLY A 137 8.76 -3.79 -28.76
CA GLY A 137 9.97 -4.45 -29.25
C GLY A 137 10.95 -3.44 -29.86
N PRO A 138 12.24 -3.79 -29.95
CA PRO A 138 13.26 -2.90 -30.49
C PRO A 138 13.04 -2.73 -31.98
N SER A 139 12.48 -1.60 -32.39
CA SER A 139 12.43 -1.20 -33.79
C SER A 139 12.87 0.24 -33.94
N ALA A 140 13.98 0.38 -34.67
CA ALA A 140 14.46 1.56 -35.37
C ALA A 140 14.88 2.80 -34.55
N ALA A 141 16.19 2.99 -34.44
CA ALA A 141 16.78 4.32 -34.39
C ALA A 141 16.33 5.16 -35.61
N PRO A 142 16.24 6.49 -35.46
CA PRO A 142 17.15 7.30 -36.26
C PRO A 142 17.76 8.49 -35.49
N LYS A 143 19.08 8.59 -35.67
CA LYS A 143 19.89 9.79 -35.94
C LYS A 143 19.69 11.06 -35.10
N GLN A 144 20.80 11.40 -34.46
CA GLN A 144 21.29 12.75 -34.17
C GLN A 144 20.80 13.80 -35.18
N GLY A 145 20.27 14.89 -34.65
CA GLY A 145 20.03 16.14 -35.36
C GLY A 145 20.00 17.28 -34.36
N ALA A 146 21.12 17.96 -34.20
CA ALA A 146 21.17 19.25 -33.54
C ALA A 146 20.43 20.29 -34.41
N SER A 147 19.47 21.01 -33.83
CA SER A 147 19.05 22.31 -34.36
C SER A 147 18.44 23.16 -33.25
N LYS A 148 19.06 24.33 -33.07
CA LYS A 148 18.66 25.44 -32.21
C LYS A 148 17.29 26.01 -32.62
N SER A 149 16.65 26.64 -31.62
CA SER A 149 15.81 27.84 -31.72
C SER A 149 14.45 27.72 -32.43
N GLY A 150 13.38 28.04 -31.71
CA GLY A 150 12.06 28.24 -32.29
C GLY A 150 10.96 28.35 -31.26
N SER A 151 10.87 29.52 -30.62
CA SER A 151 9.78 29.96 -29.76
C SER A 151 8.41 29.74 -30.42
N GLN A 152 7.47 29.08 -29.74
CA GLN A 152 6.05 29.44 -29.86
C GLN A 152 5.23 29.01 -28.63
N SER A 153 4.85 30.06 -27.90
CA SER A 153 3.83 30.19 -26.88
C SER A 153 2.54 29.37 -27.12
N THR A 154 2.28 28.40 -26.25
CA THR A 154 0.92 28.08 -25.79
C THR A 154 0.93 28.05 -24.26
N ARG A 155 0.28 29.06 -23.67
CA ARG A 155 0.10 29.26 -22.24
C ARG A 155 -0.58 28.03 -21.61
N ARG A 156 0.23 27.13 -21.06
CA ARG A 156 -0.22 26.18 -20.05
C ARG A 156 0.40 26.66 -18.73
N PRO A 157 -0.41 27.06 -17.72
CA PRO A 157 0.15 27.43 -16.44
C PRO A 157 0.93 26.23 -15.86
N PRO A 158 2.09 26.45 -15.22
CA PRO A 158 2.84 25.38 -14.59
C PRO A 158 1.99 24.71 -13.50
N PRO A 159 2.25 23.44 -13.15
CA PRO A 159 1.65 22.83 -11.96
C PRO A 159 2.00 23.70 -10.76
N THR A 160 0.98 24.22 -10.06
CA THR A 160 1.16 25.01 -8.85
C THR A 160 1.82 24.13 -7.80
N THR A 161 3.00 24.54 -7.33
CA THR A 161 3.61 23.90 -6.16
C THR A 161 2.79 24.26 -4.92
N VAL A 162 2.89 23.43 -3.88
CA VAL A 162 2.17 23.66 -2.61
C VAL A 162 2.53 25.03 -2.02
N GLU A 163 3.79 25.49 -2.19
CA GLU A 163 4.20 26.85 -1.84
C GLU A 163 3.43 27.96 -2.59
N ASP A 164 3.16 27.80 -3.88
CA ASP A 164 2.40 28.79 -4.67
C ASP A 164 0.94 28.87 -4.22
N GLU A 165 0.34 27.73 -3.87
CA GLU A 165 -1.02 27.69 -3.31
C GLU A 165 -1.09 28.34 -1.94
N LEU A 166 -0.08 28.13 -1.09
CA LEU A 166 0.00 28.75 0.23
C LEU A 166 0.17 30.28 0.13
N ALA A 167 1.00 30.75 -0.82
CA ALA A 167 1.20 32.17 -1.08
C ALA A 167 -0.08 32.83 -1.63
N ALA A 168 -0.80 32.15 -2.54
CA ALA A 168 -2.07 32.63 -3.08
C ALA A 168 -3.16 32.73 -2.01
N LEU A 169 -3.25 31.74 -1.12
CA LEU A 169 -4.21 31.73 -0.01
C LEU A 169 -3.94 32.85 0.99
N LYS A 170 -2.66 33.10 1.33
CA LYS A 170 -2.25 34.20 2.22
C LYS A 170 -2.58 35.56 1.60
N LYS A 171 -2.37 35.73 0.29
CA LYS A 171 -2.72 36.96 -0.43
C LYS A 171 -4.24 37.19 -0.46
N LYS A 172 -5.03 36.13 -0.63
CA LYS A 172 -6.50 36.21 -0.61
C LYS A 172 -7.05 36.60 0.77
N MET A 173 -6.44 36.11 1.84
CA MET A 173 -6.78 36.46 3.22
C MET A 173 -6.44 37.93 3.54
N ALA A 174 -5.31 38.43 3.05
CA ALA A 174 -4.89 39.82 3.31
C ALA A 174 -5.70 40.86 2.50
N GLY A 175 -6.38 40.45 1.44
CA GLY A 175 -7.14 41.33 0.55
C GLY A 175 -8.64 41.47 0.87
N ALA A 176 -9.15 40.84 1.94
CA ALA A 176 -10.57 40.95 2.30
C ALA A 176 -10.82 42.25 3.09
N PRO A 177 -11.56 43.25 2.54
CA PRO A 177 -11.88 44.46 3.28
C PRO A 177 -12.87 44.15 4.42
N PRO A 178 -12.74 44.80 5.60
CA PRO A 178 -13.68 44.60 6.69
C PRO A 178 -15.07 45.08 6.28
N LYS A 179 -16.06 44.19 6.37
CA LYS A 179 -17.47 44.53 6.16
C LYS A 179 -17.87 45.59 7.20
N LYS A 180 -18.02 46.84 6.77
CA LYS A 180 -18.70 47.88 7.56
C LYS A 180 -20.14 47.42 7.79
N LYS A 181 -20.52 47.25 9.06
CA LYS A 181 -21.91 47.03 9.46
C LYS A 181 -22.66 48.37 9.44
N PRO A 182 -23.91 48.43 8.94
CA PRO A 182 -24.80 49.55 9.19
C PRO A 182 -25.22 49.61 10.67
#